data_AF-A0A1V3WJF9-F1
#
_entry.id   AF-A0A1V3WJF9-F1
#
_cell.length_a   1.000
_cell.length_b   1.000
_cell.length_c   1.000
_cell.angle_alpha   90.00
_cell.angle_beta   90.00
_cell.angle_gamma   90.00
#
_symmetry.space_group_name_H-M   'P 1'
#
loop_
_entity.id
_entity.type
_entity.pdbx_description
1 polymer ?
#
loop_
_entity_poly.entity_id
_entity_poly.type
_entity_poly.pdbx_seq_one_letter_code
_entity_poly.pdbx_strand_id
1 'polypeptide(L)'
;MQLPDGTVIWTAPNGGTYTTRPGSWIFFPAWNTTTGDLPPTPTPATTVGDRGVMMPHRQRTRAAEGARRIKCERARNDAHVAERNKPPPF
;
A
#
# COMPACT_ATOMS: atom_id res chain seq x y z
N MET A 1 -18.30 25.03 -1.92
CA MET A 1 -17.08 25.79 -1.61
C MET A 1 -16.73 25.60 -0.14
N GLN A 2 -15.47 25.28 0.15
CA GLN A 2 -14.97 25.17 1.52
C GLN A 2 -14.15 26.42 1.84
N LEU A 3 -14.34 26.96 3.04
CA LEU A 3 -13.66 28.14 3.55
C LEU A 3 -12.50 27.73 4.49
N PRO A 4 -11.50 28.61 4.69
CA PRO A 4 -10.33 28.32 5.55
C PRO A 4 -10.65 28.07 7.03
N ASP A 5 -11.80 28.56 7.51
CA ASP A 5 -12.33 28.37 8.85
C ASP A 5 -12.97 26.96 9.05
N GLY A 6 -13.02 26.17 7.99
CA GLY A 6 -13.65 24.84 7.96
C GLY A 6 -15.13 24.85 7.59
N THR A 7 -15.72 26.01 7.30
CA THR A 7 -17.12 26.12 6.87
C THR A 7 -17.28 25.58 5.45
N VAL A 8 -18.27 24.71 5.24
CA VAL A 8 -18.61 24.14 3.93
C VAL A 8 -19.94 24.70 3.47
N ILE A 9 -19.92 25.41 2.34
CA ILE A 9 -21.10 25.90 1.63
C ILE A 9 -21.36 24.94 0.47
N TRP A 10 -22.51 24.28 0.46
CA TRP A 10 -22.91 23.33 -0.58
C TRP A 10 -24.20 23.79 -1.24
N THR A 11 -24.22 23.79 -2.57
CA THR A 11 -25.43 24.08 -3.35
C THR A 11 -25.95 22.77 -3.95
N ALA A 12 -27.17 22.44 -3.58
CA ALA A 12 -27.88 21.26 -4.04
C ALA A 12 -28.34 21.41 -5.50
N PRO A 13 -28.55 20.30 -6.22
CA PRO A 13 -29.07 20.33 -7.60
C PRO A 13 -30.47 20.97 -7.73
N ASN A 14 -31.24 21.03 -6.64
CA ASN A 14 -32.54 21.69 -6.58
C ASN A 14 -32.44 23.22 -6.32
N GLY A 15 -31.23 23.77 -6.28
CA GLY A 15 -30.96 25.20 -6.03
C GLY A 15 -30.85 25.58 -4.55
N GLY A 16 -31.08 24.66 -3.61
CA GLY A 16 -30.93 24.94 -2.18
C GLY A 16 -29.45 25.13 -1.80
N THR A 17 -29.14 26.16 -1.02
CA THR A 17 -27.79 26.37 -0.49
C THR A 17 -27.76 26.04 1.00
N TYR A 18 -26.84 25.18 1.40
CA TYR A 18 -26.67 24.69 2.76
C TYR A 18 -25.28 25.08 3.27
N THR A 19 -25.22 25.56 4.51
CA THR A 19 -23.97 25.93 5.18
C THR A 19 -23.76 25.00 6.37
N THR A 20 -22.64 24.29 6.37
CA THR A 20 -22.24 23.39 7.46
C THR A 20 -20.99 23.93 8.12
N ARG A 21 -20.99 24.02 9.45
CA ARG A 21 -19.82 24.40 10.26
C ARG A 21 -19.22 23.18 10.94
N PRO A 22 -17.91 23.18 11.22
CA PRO A 22 -17.28 22.10 11.98
C PRO A 22 -17.86 22.00 13.40
N GLY A 23 -17.98 20.77 13.92
CA GLY A 23 -18.57 20.51 15.24
C GLY A 23 -17.79 21.14 16.40
N SER A 24 -16.51 21.48 16.21
CA SER A 24 -15.70 22.22 17.17
C SER A 24 -16.32 23.57 17.56
N TRP A 25 -17.09 24.19 16.67
CA TRP A 25 -17.79 25.46 16.91
C TRP A 25 -18.74 25.40 18.11
N ILE A 26 -19.35 24.23 18.37
CA ILE A 26 -20.29 24.04 19.49
C ILE A 26 -19.57 24.20 20.84
N PHE A 27 -18.35 23.68 20.93
CA PHE A 27 -17.57 23.66 22.16
C PHE A 27 -16.68 24.90 22.32
N PHE A 28 -16.27 25.51 21.20
CA PHE A 28 -15.31 26.62 21.17
C PHE A 28 -15.76 27.73 20.21
N PRO A 29 -16.82 28.50 20.54
CA PRO A 29 -17.41 29.48 19.63
C PRO A 29 -16.52 30.70 19.33
N ALA A 30 -15.53 30.98 20.18
CA ALA A 30 -14.59 32.09 20.01
C ALA A 30 -13.21 31.65 19.47
N TRP A 31 -13.03 30.37 19.13
CA TRP A 31 -11.75 29.86 18.65
C TRP A 31 -11.57 30.17 17.16
N ASN A 32 -10.45 30.81 16.82
CA ASN A 32 -10.06 31.03 15.44
C ASN A 32 -9.47 29.74 14.85
N THR A 33 -10.26 29.03 14.05
CA THR A 33 -9.86 27.84 13.29
C THR A 33 -9.41 28.13 11.86
N THR A 34 -9.32 29.40 11.46
CA THR A 34 -8.82 29.77 10.13
C THR A 34 -7.40 29.29 9.98
N THR A 35 -7.23 28.26 9.15
CA THR A 35 -5.91 27.80 8.77
C THR A 35 -5.35 28.83 7.78
N GLY A 36 -4.23 29.47 8.15
CA GLY A 36 -3.54 30.42 7.27
C GLY A 36 -3.08 29.73 5.97
N ASP A 37 -2.74 30.53 4.97
CA ASP A 37 -2.29 30.00 3.68
C ASP A 37 -1.11 29.05 3.87
N LEU A 38 -1.31 27.80 3.43
CA LEU A 38 -0.23 26.83 3.41
C LEU A 38 0.81 27.28 2.38
N PRO A 39 2.12 27.10 2.66
CA PRO A 39 3.13 27.30 1.64
C PRO A 39 2.81 26.42 0.43
N PRO A 40 3.11 26.88 -0.80
CA PRO A 40 2.81 26.13 -2.00
C PRO A 40 3.42 24.72 -1.90
N THR A 41 2.63 23.71 -2.27
CA THR A 41 3.10 22.32 -2.29
C THR A 41 4.39 22.27 -3.11
N PRO A 42 5.50 21.75 -2.55
CA PRO A 42 6.73 21.65 -3.30
C PRO A 42 6.47 20.80 -4.54
N THR A 43 6.96 21.26 -5.70
CA THR A 43 6.92 20.46 -6.92
C THR A 43 7.51 19.09 -6.59
N PRO A 44 6.80 17.98 -6.87
CA PRO A 44 7.38 16.67 -6.64
C PRO A 44 8.68 16.62 -7.43
N ALA A 45 9.81 16.48 -6.71
CA ALA A 45 11.09 16.35 -7.36
C ALA A 45 11.01 15.12 -8.26
N THR A 46 11.11 15.31 -9.58
CA THR A 46 11.32 14.23 -10.52
C THR A 46 12.71 13.67 -10.20
N THR A 47 12.76 12.75 -9.23
CA THR A 47 14.01 12.10 -8.85
C THR A 47 14.34 11.11 -9.97
N VAL A 48 14.93 11.61 -11.04
CA VAL A 48 15.68 10.78 -12.00
C VAL A 48 17.05 10.59 -11.38
N GLY A 49 17.16 9.58 -10.51
CA GLY A 49 18.40 9.27 -9.83
C GLY A 49 18.22 8.02 -8.98
N ASP A 50 19.09 7.04 -9.21
CA ASP A 50 19.06 5.70 -8.64
C ASP A 50 18.77 5.69 -7.13
N ARG A 51 17.52 5.40 -6.77
CA ARG A 51 17.12 5.08 -5.40
C ARG A 51 17.53 3.63 -5.11
N GLY A 52 18.83 3.38 -5.16
CA GLY A 52 19.47 2.08 -5.08
C GLY A 52 19.48 1.51 -3.67
N VAL A 53 18.35 0.95 -3.24
CA VAL A 53 18.19 -0.45 -2.77
C VAL A 53 16.70 -0.76 -2.93
N MET A 54 16.29 -1.16 -4.13
CA MET A 54 14.94 -1.69 -4.30
C MET A 54 14.86 -3.01 -3.52
N MET A 55 13.87 -3.15 -2.64
CA MET A 55 13.59 -4.45 -2.02
C MET A 55 13.50 -5.51 -3.12
N PRO A 56 14.21 -6.63 -3.03
CA PRO A 56 14.21 -7.62 -4.10
C PRO A 56 12.78 -8.09 -4.36
N HIS A 57 12.32 -7.89 -5.59
CA HIS A 57 11.01 -8.36 -6.02
C HIS A 57 11.04 -9.89 -6.15
N ARG A 58 9.96 -10.54 -5.72
CA ARG A 58 9.84 -11.99 -5.87
C ARG A 58 9.83 -12.35 -7.36
N GLN A 59 10.77 -13.19 -7.77
CA GLN A 59 10.87 -13.71 -9.13
C GLN A 59 9.81 -14.77 -9.44
N ARG A 60 9.19 -15.37 -8.41
CA ARG A 60 8.20 -16.45 -8.53
C ARG A 60 7.07 -16.27 -7.52
N THR A 61 5.87 -16.72 -7.88
CA THR A 61 4.74 -16.81 -6.94
C THR A 61 5.03 -17.87 -5.87
N ARG A 62 4.38 -17.76 -4.71
CA ARG A 62 4.52 -18.72 -3.60
C ARG A 62 4.14 -20.14 -4.01
N ALA A 63 3.10 -20.29 -4.84
CA ALA A 63 2.68 -21.58 -5.37
C ALA A 63 3.77 -22.21 -6.27
N ALA A 64 4.40 -21.42 -7.15
CA ALA A 64 5.47 -21.91 -8.02
C ALA A 64 6.75 -22.27 -7.23
N GLU A 65 7.07 -21.50 -6.19
CA GLU A 65 8.17 -21.81 -5.27
C GLU A 65 7.92 -23.14 -4.54
N GLY A 66 6.71 -23.34 -4.01
CA GLY A 66 6.30 -24.57 -3.34
C GLY A 66 6.36 -25.79 -4.27
N ALA A 67 5.80 -25.68 -5.48
CA ALA A 67 5.84 -26.75 -6.48
C ALA A 67 7.28 -27.13 -6.85
N ARG A 68 8.16 -26.13 -7.03
CA ARG A 68 9.58 -26.36 -7.31
C ARG A 68 10.27 -27.11 -6.16
N ARG A 69 10.02 -26.68 -4.92
CA ARG A 69 10.61 -27.32 -3.73
C ARG A 69 10.22 -28.79 -3.63
N ILE A 70 8.93 -29.10 -3.76
CA ILE A 70 8.41 -30.47 -3.73
C ILE A 70 9.03 -31.31 -4.85
N LYS A 71 9.13 -30.77 -6.08
CA LYS A 71 9.73 -31.50 -7.21
C LYS A 71 11.20 -31.83 -6.95
N CYS A 72 11.97 -30.87 -6.44
CA CYS A 72 13.38 -31.10 -6.08
C CYS A 72 13.52 -32.16 -4.99
N GLU A 73 12.65 -32.13 -3.98
CA GLU A 73 12.66 -33.09 -2.87
C GLU A 73 12.32 -34.50 -3.35
N ARG A 74 11.29 -34.65 -4.19
CA ARG A 74 10.93 -35.95 -4.81
C ARG A 74 12.09 -36.51 -5.62
N ALA A 75 12.71 -35.71 -6.48
CA ALA A 75 13.85 -36.17 -7.27
C ALA A 75 15.04 -36.64 -6.41
N ARG A 76 15.27 -35.97 -5.27
CA ARG A 76 16.29 -36.40 -4.31
C ARG A 76 15.92 -37.73 -3.65
N ASN A 77 14.66 -37.88 -3.25
CA ASN A 77 14.18 -39.12 -2.62
C ASN A 77 14.19 -40.29 -3.61
N ASP A 78 13.85 -40.06 -4.88
CA ASP A 78 13.91 -41.08 -5.93
C ASP A 78 15.33 -41.66 -6.08
N ALA A 79 16.36 -40.80 -6.01
CA ALA A 79 17.76 -41.24 -6.02
C ALA A 79 18.11 -42.13 -4.81
N HIS A 80 17.64 -41.76 -3.62
CA HIS A 80 17.85 -42.56 -2.40
C HIS A 80 17.10 -43.91 -2.45
N VAL A 81 15.87 -43.92 -2.96
CA VAL A 81 15.09 -45.15 -3.15
C VAL A 81 15.75 -46.07 -4.17
N ALA A 82 16.25 -45.52 -5.28
CA ALA A 82 16.96 -46.29 -6.31
C ALA A 82 18.22 -46.96 -5.75
N GLU A 83 18.97 -46.28 -4.87
CA GLU A 83 20.13 -46.87 -4.19
C GLU A 83 19.73 -48.00 -3.24
N ARG A 84 18.69 -47.80 -2.42
CA ARG A 84 18.16 -48.82 -1.50
C ARG A 84 17.65 -50.06 -2.23
N ASN A 85 17.07 -49.88 -3.41
CA ASN A 85 16.50 -50.95 -4.22
C ASN A 85 17.54 -51.70 -5.06
N LYS A 86 18.84 -51.35 -4.98
CA LYS A 86 19.88 -52.12 -5.67
C LYS A 86 19.93 -53.54 -5.11
N PRO A 87 19.91 -54.57 -5.95
CA PRO A 87 20.08 -55.94 -5.48
C PRO A 87 21.45 -56.08 -4.81
N PRO A 88 21.55 -56.89 -3.74
CA PRO A 88 22.84 -57.14 -3.10
C PRO A 88 23.80 -57.76 -4.13
N PRO A 89 25.09 -57.38 -4.10
CA PRO A 89 26.06 -58.00 -4.99
C PRO A 89 26.20 -59.48 -4.64
N PHE A 90 25.98 -60.35 -5.63
CA PHE A 90 26.36 -61.76 -5.61
C PHE A 90 27.74 -61.92 -6.22
#